data_AF-A0A9N7MMY1-F1
#
_entry.id   AF-A0A9N7MMY1-F1
#
_cell.length_a   1.000
_cell.length_b   1.000
_cell.length_c   1.000
_cell.angle_alpha   90.00
_cell.angle_beta   90.00
_cell.angle_gamma   90.00
#
_symmetry.space_group_name_H-M   'P 1'
#
loop_
_entity.id
_entity.type
_entity.pdbx_description
1 polymer ?
#
loop_
_entity_poly.entity_id
_entity_poly.type
_entity_poly.pdbx_seq_one_letter_code
_entity_poly.pdbx_strand_id
1 'polypeptide(L)'
;MSATKDVQFTLKVMINRDKTKVLFAEADSDFTDVLLSFLTLPLGKIAKILVEHYGDSTPAVCSLTALYNSLADLDVLHFHSETSKQMLLNPRSVFDKECRKLKLNLCDSKPTKYFTCGQASIGEHNFSMYYDTVRCDCGKTMSTETNFISSEAAEDGDDRAFCTKGASFIIGDDMLVAPNVAGSVLRTLAELGVRDIKGAEMRNVTFGYNEIIDMLRGMFVSRTPLTDVIIGKAQTNSGVSIPKTNGKAHQRNSGFFTPKTEEETVSKSEKTMILKVMIQKSTQKFMFAQAEDDFADFLFSLLTIPLGGALSLLGTNTGVTSLDKFYVSVESINGDKYLTKDRTKFRKTELPIGYMSPNQLLPLTEGGVPELHFVGASGLLLPELHSSPLTVTNTTPSLKRAPYANPFYSNNVTHRTSNLVRLKSPKGNGNYVKGPTMYMVTDDLSVTPLCMTSSLSILDRLGISLSDVEELELNIGLEEALSILKASLNSTSALTNALSGPSPKKQSPKKRVKIEH
;
A
#
# COMPACT_ATOMS: atom_id res chain seq x y z
N MET A 1 -2.19 -13.39 18.02
CA MET A 1 -2.34 -13.72 16.58
C MET A 1 -3.01 -15.07 16.29
N SER A 2 -3.53 -15.84 17.27
CA SER A 2 -4.21 -17.11 16.96
C SER A 2 -5.66 -16.92 16.47
N ALA A 3 -6.40 -15.95 17.00
CA ALA A 3 -7.84 -15.78 16.72
C ALA A 3 -8.20 -15.47 15.26
N THR A 4 -7.29 -14.86 14.48
CA THR A 4 -7.54 -14.53 13.05
C THR A 4 -7.39 -15.73 12.12
N LYS A 5 -6.72 -16.81 12.55
CA LYS A 5 -6.48 -18.01 11.73
C LYS A 5 -7.64 -19.01 11.75
N ASP A 6 -8.55 -18.89 12.73
CA ASP A 6 -9.70 -19.78 12.89
C ASP A 6 -10.94 -19.31 12.12
N VAL A 7 -10.91 -18.10 11.56
CA VAL A 7 -12.02 -17.53 10.79
C VAL A 7 -12.11 -18.21 9.43
N GLN A 8 -13.32 -18.68 9.10
CA GLN A 8 -13.61 -19.33 7.83
C GLN A 8 -14.86 -18.72 7.19
N PHE A 9 -14.84 -18.62 5.87
CA PHE A 9 -15.95 -18.20 5.03
C PHE A 9 -16.37 -19.36 4.15
N THR A 10 -17.67 -19.53 3.92
CA THR A 10 -18.16 -20.53 2.96
C THR A 10 -18.80 -19.82 1.77
N LEU A 11 -18.22 -20.00 0.59
CA LEU A 11 -18.70 -19.42 -0.66
C LEU A 11 -19.38 -20.50 -1.50
N LYS A 12 -20.41 -20.11 -2.25
CA LYS A 12 -20.96 -20.97 -3.30
C LYS A 12 -20.25 -20.68 -4.61
N VAL A 13 -19.53 -21.65 -5.13
CA VAL A 13 -18.68 -21.49 -6.31
C VAL A 13 -19.27 -22.27 -7.46
N MET A 14 -19.51 -21.59 -8.59
CA MET A 14 -19.89 -22.22 -9.85
C MET A 14 -18.63 -22.67 -10.58
N ILE A 15 -18.50 -23.97 -10.82
CA ILE A 15 -17.37 -24.56 -11.53
C ILE A 15 -17.86 -25.09 -12.88
N ASN A 16 -17.05 -24.93 -13.92
CA ASN A 16 -17.35 -25.47 -15.24
C ASN A 16 -17.47 -27.01 -15.21
N ARG A 17 -18.08 -27.57 -16.26
CA ARG A 17 -18.33 -29.01 -16.40
C ARG A 17 -17.09 -29.88 -16.22
N ASP A 18 -15.95 -29.42 -16.74
CA ASP A 18 -14.69 -30.18 -16.71
C ASP A 18 -13.95 -30.04 -15.37
N LYS A 19 -14.47 -29.23 -14.43
CA LYS A 19 -13.88 -28.97 -13.11
C LYS A 19 -12.47 -28.38 -13.17
N THR A 20 -12.20 -27.61 -14.21
CA THR A 20 -10.91 -26.98 -14.48
C THR A 20 -10.92 -25.48 -14.24
N LYS A 21 -12.10 -24.86 -14.14
CA LYS A 21 -12.25 -23.42 -14.06
C LYS A 21 -13.43 -23.00 -13.19
N VAL A 22 -13.19 -22.04 -12.32
CA VAL A 22 -14.24 -21.30 -11.61
C VAL A 22 -14.87 -20.29 -12.56
N LEU A 23 -16.20 -20.29 -12.64
CA LEU A 23 -16.94 -19.30 -13.41
C LEU A 23 -17.18 -18.06 -12.56
N PHE A 24 -17.71 -18.26 -11.35
CA PHE A 24 -17.89 -17.21 -10.36
C PHE A 24 -18.10 -17.80 -8.97
N ALA A 25 -17.97 -16.98 -7.94
CA ALA A 25 -18.35 -17.29 -6.57
C ALA A 25 -19.44 -16.33 -6.08
N GLU A 26 -20.44 -16.86 -5.38
CA GLU A 26 -21.37 -16.06 -4.58
C GLU A 26 -20.77 -15.87 -3.18
N ALA A 27 -20.62 -14.61 -2.80
CA ALA A 27 -20.11 -14.19 -1.51
C ALA A 27 -21.14 -13.36 -0.75
N ASP A 28 -21.09 -13.44 0.58
CA ASP A 28 -21.84 -12.55 1.45
C ASP A 28 -21.07 -11.25 1.72
N SER A 29 -21.70 -10.34 2.47
CA SER A 29 -21.11 -9.07 2.85
C SER A 29 -19.85 -9.21 3.70
N ASP A 30 -19.72 -10.28 4.51
CA ASP A 30 -18.58 -10.43 5.41
C ASP A 30 -17.30 -10.85 4.67
N PHE A 31 -17.41 -11.80 3.73
CA PHE A 31 -16.28 -12.15 2.87
C PHE A 31 -15.93 -10.98 1.94
N THR A 32 -16.94 -10.32 1.39
CA THR A 32 -16.73 -9.18 0.48
C THR A 32 -16.08 -8.01 1.20
N ASP A 33 -16.44 -7.74 2.45
CA ASP A 33 -15.76 -6.74 3.30
C ASP A 33 -14.26 -7.01 3.41
N VAL A 34 -13.84 -8.27 3.61
CA VAL A 34 -12.43 -8.66 3.65
C VAL A 34 -11.77 -8.45 2.29
N LEU A 35 -12.43 -8.82 1.20
CA LEU A 35 -11.89 -8.61 -0.15
C LEU A 35 -11.72 -7.11 -0.46
N LEU A 36 -12.71 -6.28 -0.15
CA LEU A 36 -12.65 -4.82 -0.34
C LEU A 36 -11.55 -4.17 0.51
N SER A 37 -11.25 -4.74 1.68
CA SER A 37 -10.15 -4.27 2.52
C SER A 37 -8.78 -4.35 1.82
N PHE A 38 -8.60 -5.17 0.79
CA PHE A 38 -7.34 -5.20 0.05
C PHE A 38 -7.01 -3.84 -0.59
N LEU A 39 -8.02 -3.08 -1.02
CA LEU A 39 -7.83 -1.74 -1.57
C LEU A 39 -7.37 -0.73 -0.50
N THR A 40 -7.57 -1.04 0.78
CA THR A 40 -7.19 -0.15 1.88
C THR A 40 -5.81 -0.46 2.47
N LEU A 41 -5.23 -1.61 2.11
CA LEU A 41 -3.91 -2.02 2.58
C LEU A 41 -2.82 -1.21 1.85
N PRO A 42 -1.89 -0.58 2.60
CA PRO A 42 -0.69 -0.01 1.99
C PRO A 42 0.15 -1.09 1.28
N LEU A 43 0.85 -0.73 0.21
CA LEU A 43 1.65 -1.68 -0.57
C LEU A 43 2.72 -2.41 0.28
N GLY A 44 3.34 -1.72 1.23
CA GLY A 44 4.28 -2.32 2.19
C GLY A 44 3.61 -3.30 3.16
N LYS A 45 2.35 -3.07 3.51
CA LYS A 45 1.58 -4.01 4.33
C LYS A 45 1.24 -5.28 3.55
N ILE A 46 0.90 -5.15 2.26
CA ILE A 46 0.70 -6.29 1.36
C ILE A 46 1.99 -7.08 1.23
N ALA A 47 3.11 -6.42 0.94
CA ALA A 47 4.41 -7.07 0.83
C ALA A 47 4.79 -7.81 2.13
N LYS A 48 4.60 -7.17 3.28
CA LYS A 48 4.79 -7.80 4.60
C LYS A 48 3.97 -9.07 4.77
N ILE A 49 2.66 -9.01 4.52
CA ILE A 49 1.75 -10.17 4.66
C ILE A 49 2.24 -11.34 3.80
N LEU A 50 2.64 -11.06 2.57
CA LEU A 50 3.13 -12.08 1.64
C LEU A 50 4.47 -12.68 2.11
N VAL A 51 5.42 -11.84 2.50
CA VAL A 51 6.74 -12.26 2.99
C VAL A 51 6.61 -13.11 4.26
N GLU A 52 5.80 -12.67 5.23
CA GLU A 52 5.57 -13.42 6.48
C GLU A 52 4.82 -14.74 6.24
N HIS A 53 3.92 -14.79 5.26
CA HIS A 53 3.12 -15.97 4.97
C HIS A 53 3.93 -17.08 4.27
N TYR A 54 4.75 -16.71 3.28
CA TYR A 54 5.51 -17.67 2.48
C TYR A 54 6.96 -17.88 2.97
N GLY A 55 7.50 -16.98 3.79
CA GLY A 55 8.87 -17.06 4.33
C GLY A 55 9.93 -17.10 3.22
N ASP A 56 10.93 -17.97 3.36
CA ASP A 56 12.00 -18.12 2.36
C ASP A 56 11.50 -18.61 0.99
N SER A 57 10.29 -19.17 0.95
CA SER A 57 9.62 -19.59 -0.29
C SER A 57 8.77 -18.48 -0.91
N THR A 58 8.88 -17.23 -0.44
CA THR A 58 8.14 -16.08 -0.99
C THR A 58 8.33 -16.01 -2.49
N PRO A 59 7.30 -16.34 -3.28
CA PRO A 59 7.40 -16.23 -4.72
C PRO A 59 7.58 -14.75 -5.05
N ALA A 60 8.44 -14.40 -5.99
CA ALA A 60 8.61 -13.01 -6.40
C ALA A 60 7.26 -12.41 -6.82
N VAL A 61 6.66 -11.59 -5.96
CA VAL A 61 5.45 -10.82 -6.27
C VAL A 61 5.93 -9.45 -6.69
N CYS A 62 6.16 -9.33 -8.00
CA CYS A 62 6.61 -8.11 -8.66
C CYS A 62 7.84 -7.49 -7.94
N SER A 63 8.07 -6.19 -8.09
CA SER A 63 9.22 -5.50 -7.47
C SER A 63 8.92 -4.99 -6.06
N LEU A 64 7.64 -5.00 -5.65
CA LEU A 64 7.23 -4.61 -4.30
C LEU A 64 7.85 -5.48 -3.20
N THR A 65 7.96 -6.79 -3.43
CA THR A 65 8.58 -7.71 -2.47
C THR A 65 10.09 -7.47 -2.34
N ALA A 66 10.78 -7.23 -3.44
CA ALA A 66 12.21 -6.90 -3.47
C ALA A 66 12.51 -5.55 -2.80
N LEU A 67 11.67 -4.54 -3.02
CA LEU A 67 11.73 -3.26 -2.32
C LEU A 67 11.52 -3.43 -0.80
N TYR A 68 10.48 -4.16 -0.40
CA TYR A 68 10.19 -4.42 1.02
C TYR A 68 11.30 -5.20 1.73
N ASN A 69 11.84 -6.25 1.10
CA ASN A 69 12.92 -7.03 1.68
C ASN A 69 14.17 -6.16 1.85
N SER A 70 14.50 -5.34 0.85
CA SER A 70 15.64 -4.42 0.96
C SER A 70 15.47 -3.38 2.07
N LEU A 71 14.24 -2.89 2.30
CA LEU A 71 13.90 -2.05 3.45
C LEU A 71 14.11 -2.80 4.78
N ALA A 72 13.67 -4.05 4.87
CA ALA A 72 13.81 -4.86 6.07
C ALA A 72 15.28 -5.11 6.42
N ASP A 73 16.09 -5.44 5.42
CA ASP A 73 17.51 -5.75 5.55
C ASP A 73 18.37 -4.50 5.84
N LEU A 74 17.94 -3.31 5.41
CA LEU A 74 18.71 -2.08 5.58
C LEU A 74 18.87 -1.68 7.05
N ASP A 75 20.10 -1.45 7.52
CA ASP A 75 20.36 -1.10 8.92
C ASP A 75 19.63 0.20 9.34
N VAL A 76 19.10 0.25 10.57
CA VAL A 76 18.41 1.41 11.15
C VAL A 76 19.24 2.71 11.05
N LEU A 77 20.57 2.61 11.00
CA LEU A 77 21.48 3.76 10.83
C LEU A 77 21.23 4.57 9.55
N HIS A 78 20.59 3.95 8.54
CA HIS A 78 20.17 4.60 7.28
C HIS A 78 18.84 5.35 7.39
N PHE A 79 18.19 5.32 8.56
CA PHE A 79 16.91 5.97 8.81
C PHE A 79 17.06 7.09 9.83
N HIS A 80 16.19 8.10 9.77
CA HIS A 80 16.18 9.18 10.76
C HIS A 80 15.87 8.70 12.19
N SER A 81 15.07 7.64 12.31
CA SER A 81 14.77 6.98 13.58
C SER A 81 14.41 5.51 13.34
N GLU A 82 14.52 4.67 14.37
CA GLU A 82 13.93 3.32 14.35
C GLU A 82 12.44 3.41 13.98
N THR A 83 11.74 4.41 14.50
CA THR A 83 10.32 4.61 14.22
C THR A 83 10.04 4.92 12.76
N SER A 84 10.89 5.68 12.06
CA SER A 84 10.70 5.95 10.63
C SER A 84 10.87 4.69 9.79
N LYS A 85 11.81 3.80 10.15
CA LYS A 85 11.91 2.46 9.53
C LYS A 85 10.65 1.62 9.81
N GLN A 86 10.17 1.59 11.04
CA GLN A 86 8.97 0.82 11.42
C GLN A 86 7.70 1.32 10.73
N MET A 87 7.57 2.62 10.46
CA MET A 87 6.47 3.17 9.67
C MET A 87 6.41 2.58 8.25
N LEU A 88 7.57 2.33 7.64
CA LEU A 88 7.65 1.75 6.30
C LEU A 88 7.49 0.22 6.30
N LEU A 89 7.97 -0.45 7.35
CA LEU A 89 7.87 -1.91 7.49
C LEU A 89 6.45 -2.38 7.80
N ASN A 90 5.66 -1.57 8.51
CA ASN A 90 4.29 -1.90 8.86
C ASN A 90 3.39 -0.65 8.77
N PRO A 91 3.20 -0.11 7.55
CA PRO A 91 2.46 1.12 7.34
C PRO A 91 0.99 0.98 7.76
N ARG A 92 0.47 2.05 8.34
CA ARG A 92 -0.93 2.14 8.76
C ARG A 92 -1.85 2.49 7.59
N SER A 93 -3.12 2.12 7.72
CA SER A 93 -4.18 2.54 6.81
C SER A 93 -5.01 3.66 7.44
N VAL A 94 -5.45 4.62 6.64
CA VAL A 94 -6.48 5.60 7.09
C VAL A 94 -7.83 4.91 7.37
N PHE A 95 -8.00 3.67 6.89
CA PHE A 95 -9.18 2.83 7.07
C PHE A 95 -9.07 1.88 8.27
N ASP A 96 -8.12 2.11 9.19
CA ASP A 96 -7.92 1.27 10.37
C ASP A 96 -9.21 1.07 11.20
N LYS A 97 -10.10 2.09 11.24
CA LYS A 97 -11.38 2.02 11.96
C LYS A 97 -12.32 1.01 11.31
N GLU A 98 -12.50 1.08 9.99
CA GLU A 98 -13.29 0.13 9.21
C GLU A 98 -12.68 -1.27 9.24
N CYS A 99 -11.36 -1.38 9.07
CA CYS A 99 -10.63 -2.65 9.05
C CYS A 99 -10.82 -3.47 10.34
N ARG A 100 -11.03 -2.82 11.49
CA ARG A 100 -11.29 -3.50 12.77
C ARG A 100 -12.67 -4.16 12.87
N LYS A 101 -13.62 -3.75 12.03
CA LYS A 101 -14.96 -4.35 11.97
C LYS A 101 -14.99 -5.63 11.12
N LEU A 102 -13.90 -5.92 10.40
CA LEU A 102 -13.80 -7.10 9.55
C LEU A 102 -13.78 -8.38 10.38
N LYS A 103 -14.49 -9.41 9.90
CA LYS A 103 -14.40 -10.76 10.48
C LYS A 103 -12.97 -11.31 10.41
N LEU A 104 -12.24 -11.01 9.33
CA LEU A 104 -10.82 -11.30 9.19
C LEU A 104 -10.09 -10.01 8.84
N ASN A 105 -9.26 -9.52 9.76
CA ASN A 105 -8.57 -8.25 9.62
C ASN A 105 -7.09 -8.47 9.26
N LEU A 106 -6.70 -8.08 8.03
CA LEU A 106 -5.30 -8.11 7.57
C LEU A 106 -4.52 -6.83 7.92
N CYS A 107 -5.20 -5.73 8.24
CA CYS A 107 -4.54 -4.48 8.65
C CYS A 107 -3.77 -4.67 9.97
N ASP A 108 -4.32 -5.45 10.92
CA ASP A 108 -3.77 -5.72 12.27
C ASP A 108 -3.33 -4.45 13.04
N SER A 109 -3.98 -3.31 12.74
CA SER A 109 -3.63 -2.00 13.27
C SER A 109 -4.28 -1.77 14.63
N LYS A 110 -3.44 -1.55 15.65
CA LYS A 110 -3.90 -1.10 16.99
C LYS A 110 -4.65 0.25 16.89
N PRO A 111 -5.60 0.53 17.79
CA PRO A 111 -6.17 1.88 17.98
C PRO A 111 -5.12 2.98 17.90
N THR A 112 -5.50 4.12 17.32
CA THR A 112 -4.64 5.31 17.34
C THR A 112 -4.45 5.70 18.79
N LYS A 113 -3.19 5.70 19.22
CA LYS A 113 -2.78 6.10 20.56
C LYS A 113 -2.10 7.46 20.49
N TYR A 114 -2.26 8.22 21.56
CA TYR A 114 -1.67 9.54 21.72
C TYR A 114 -0.71 9.51 22.90
N PHE A 115 0.47 10.09 22.73
CA PHE A 115 1.50 10.06 23.75
C PHE A 115 2.05 11.45 24.02
N THR A 116 2.43 11.70 25.28
CA THR A 116 3.05 12.94 25.75
C THR A 116 4.32 12.63 26.55
N CYS A 117 5.14 13.65 26.82
CA CYS A 117 6.38 13.50 27.59
C CYS A 117 6.18 13.50 29.12
N GLY A 118 4.94 13.59 29.61
CA GLY A 118 4.62 13.55 31.04
C GLY A 118 5.15 14.75 31.86
N GLN A 119 5.70 15.78 31.22
CA GLN A 119 6.06 17.03 31.90
C GLN A 119 5.01 18.12 31.69
N ALA A 120 4.77 18.88 32.77
CA ALA A 120 4.08 20.15 32.70
C ALA A 120 4.98 21.15 31.95
N SER A 121 4.68 21.41 30.68
CA SER A 121 5.29 22.50 29.92
C SER A 121 4.46 23.77 30.07
N ILE A 122 5.13 24.91 30.22
CA ILE A 122 4.52 26.24 30.15
C ILE A 122 4.38 26.57 28.65
N GLY A 123 3.17 26.45 28.07
CA GLY A 123 2.90 26.74 26.66
C GLY A 123 2.22 25.60 25.90
N GLU A 124 2.34 25.59 24.56
CA GLU A 124 1.88 24.47 23.72
C GLU A 124 2.54 23.17 24.16
N HIS A 125 1.74 22.11 24.35
CA HIS A 125 2.31 20.80 24.64
C HIS A 125 2.52 20.04 23.35
N ASN A 126 3.57 19.22 23.29
CA ASN A 126 3.75 18.29 22.20
C ASN A 126 2.95 17.00 22.46
N PHE A 127 2.39 16.42 21.40
CA PHE A 127 1.93 15.04 21.39
C PHE A 127 2.55 14.26 20.22
N SER A 128 2.60 12.94 20.36
CA SER A 128 2.86 12.04 19.26
C SER A 128 1.66 11.15 19.02
N MET A 129 1.48 10.74 17.78
CA MET A 129 0.48 9.76 17.36
C MET A 129 1.16 8.45 17.01
N TYR A 130 0.47 7.35 17.33
CA TYR A 130 0.85 5.97 17.00
C TYR A 130 2.06 5.41 17.76
N TYR A 131 3.06 6.24 18.07
CA TYR A 131 4.34 5.81 18.62
C TYR A 131 4.71 6.57 19.90
N ASP A 132 5.27 5.84 20.85
CA ASP A 132 5.66 6.29 22.19
C ASP A 132 7.17 6.61 22.30
N THR A 133 7.88 6.54 21.18
CA THR A 133 9.34 6.71 21.08
C THR A 133 9.76 8.08 20.56
N VAL A 134 8.81 8.94 20.20
CA VAL A 134 9.07 10.26 19.63
C VAL A 134 9.62 11.21 20.70
N ARG A 135 10.58 12.07 20.32
CA ARG A 135 11.18 13.04 21.25
C ARG A 135 10.37 14.33 21.31
N CYS A 136 10.12 14.79 22.53
CA CYS A 136 9.56 16.11 22.81
C CYS A 136 10.66 17.19 22.75
N ASP A 137 10.26 18.46 22.58
CA ASP A 137 11.17 19.61 22.64
C ASP A 137 11.92 19.75 23.98
N CYS A 138 11.42 19.16 25.06
CA CYS A 138 12.14 19.08 26.34
C CYS A 138 13.25 18.02 26.35
N GLY A 139 13.47 17.29 25.25
CA GLY A 139 14.46 16.22 25.12
C GLY A 139 13.99 14.86 25.65
N LYS A 140 12.89 14.78 26.39
CA LYS A 140 12.31 13.51 26.88
C LYS A 140 11.51 12.80 25.80
N THR A 141 11.51 11.47 25.89
CA THR A 141 10.66 10.60 25.07
C THR A 141 9.19 10.74 25.47
N MET A 142 8.32 10.75 24.48
CA MET A 142 6.87 10.88 24.65
C MET A 142 6.26 9.51 24.89
N SER A 143 6.50 8.94 26.07
CA SER A 143 6.08 7.58 26.41
C SER A 143 4.80 7.49 27.23
N THR A 144 4.23 8.63 27.63
CA THR A 144 3.02 8.66 28.47
C THR A 144 1.77 8.62 27.61
N GLU A 145 1.10 7.47 27.56
CA GLU A 145 -0.18 7.33 26.85
C GLU A 145 -1.25 8.24 27.48
N THR A 146 -1.98 8.96 26.64
CA THR A 146 -3.00 9.93 27.03
C THR A 146 -4.36 9.45 26.54
N ASN A 147 -5.37 9.49 27.41
CA ASN A 147 -6.73 9.11 27.05
C ASN A 147 -7.29 10.11 26.02
N PHE A 148 -7.93 9.62 24.97
CA PHE A 148 -8.59 10.46 23.98
C PHE A 148 -10.11 10.36 24.11
N ILE A 149 -10.76 11.50 24.30
CA ILE A 149 -12.23 11.62 24.30
C ILE A 149 -12.64 12.27 22.98
N SER A 150 -13.24 11.49 22.09
CA SER A 150 -13.87 12.00 20.88
C SER A 150 -15.31 12.45 21.16
N SER A 151 -15.74 13.53 20.52
CA SER A 151 -17.16 13.91 20.43
C SER A 151 -17.98 13.02 19.49
N GLU A 152 -17.38 12.01 18.88
CA GLU A 152 -18.11 10.91 18.22
C GLU A 152 -18.78 10.04 19.30
N ALA A 153 -19.70 10.62 20.08
CA ALA A 153 -20.62 9.90 20.92
C ALA A 153 -21.83 9.49 20.06
N ALA A 154 -22.22 8.22 20.22
CA ALA A 154 -23.12 7.43 19.38
C ALA A 154 -22.48 7.00 18.06
N GLU A 155 -21.77 5.87 18.14
CA GLU A 155 -21.58 4.98 17.00
C GLU A 155 -22.90 4.89 16.23
N ASP A 156 -22.88 5.29 14.96
CA ASP A 156 -23.87 4.78 14.01
C ASP A 156 -23.81 3.26 14.19
N GLY A 157 -24.90 2.64 14.66
CA GLY A 157 -24.97 1.24 15.09
C GLY A 157 -24.74 0.22 13.96
N ASP A 158 -24.03 0.64 12.91
CA ASP A 158 -23.59 -0.16 11.80
C ASP A 158 -22.20 -0.74 12.11
N ASP A 159 -22.23 -1.96 12.64
CA ASP A 159 -21.06 -2.85 12.84
C ASP A 159 -20.34 -3.23 11.52
N ARG A 160 -20.67 -2.59 10.39
CA ARG A 160 -20.16 -2.92 9.06
C ARG A 160 -18.93 -2.10 8.66
N ALA A 161 -18.04 -2.74 7.92
CA ALA A 161 -16.82 -2.13 7.41
C ALA A 161 -17.09 -1.35 6.11
N PHE A 162 -17.48 -2.04 5.03
CA PHE A 162 -17.64 -1.47 3.70
C PHE A 162 -18.99 -1.82 3.06
N CYS A 163 -19.48 -3.04 3.26
CA CYS A 163 -20.72 -3.57 2.72
C CYS A 163 -21.89 -3.39 3.69
N THR A 164 -23.09 -3.18 3.17
CA THR A 164 -24.31 -3.18 3.98
C THR A 164 -24.67 -4.59 4.46
N LYS A 165 -25.43 -4.66 5.56
CA LYS A 165 -25.90 -5.93 6.12
C LYS A 165 -26.78 -6.70 5.13
N GLY A 166 -26.42 -7.95 4.86
CA GLY A 166 -27.18 -8.84 3.99
C GLY A 166 -26.97 -8.59 2.49
N ALA A 167 -26.04 -7.70 2.11
CA ALA A 167 -25.58 -7.63 0.74
C ALA A 167 -24.92 -8.96 0.33
N SER A 168 -25.11 -9.32 -0.94
CA SER A 168 -24.48 -10.48 -1.55
C SER A 168 -23.94 -10.08 -2.91
N PHE A 169 -22.80 -10.68 -3.27
CA PHE A 169 -22.03 -10.33 -4.44
C PHE A 169 -21.68 -11.57 -5.25
N ILE A 170 -21.51 -11.38 -6.55
CA ILE A 170 -20.88 -12.30 -7.48
C ILE A 170 -19.44 -11.82 -7.68
N ILE A 171 -18.51 -12.74 -7.52
CA ILE A 171 -17.07 -12.52 -7.74
C ILE A 171 -16.65 -13.41 -8.90
N GLY A 172 -16.30 -12.80 -10.02
CA GLY A 172 -15.74 -13.49 -11.18
C GLY A 172 -14.33 -14.02 -10.89
N ASP A 173 -13.91 -15.03 -11.66
CA ASP A 173 -12.55 -15.56 -11.55
C ASP A 173 -11.47 -14.54 -11.95
N ASP A 174 -11.83 -13.47 -12.66
CA ASP A 174 -10.98 -12.32 -12.95
C ASP A 174 -11.11 -11.19 -11.91
N MET A 175 -11.69 -11.49 -10.75
CA MET A 175 -11.93 -10.59 -9.62
C MET A 175 -12.93 -9.46 -9.89
N LEU A 176 -13.74 -9.56 -10.94
CA LEU A 176 -14.88 -8.66 -11.10
C LEU A 176 -15.90 -8.88 -9.98
N VAL A 177 -16.26 -7.82 -9.25
CA VAL A 177 -17.25 -7.85 -8.18
C VAL A 177 -18.53 -7.15 -8.65
N ALA A 178 -19.66 -7.83 -8.50
CA ALA A 178 -20.96 -7.27 -8.86
C ALA A 178 -22.03 -7.66 -7.83
N PRO A 179 -23.11 -6.90 -7.67
CA PRO A 179 -24.24 -7.32 -6.84
C PRO A 179 -24.82 -8.65 -7.29
N ASN A 180 -25.22 -9.50 -6.35
CA ASN A 180 -25.85 -10.80 -6.63
C ASN A 180 -27.30 -10.63 -7.07
N VAL A 181 -27.46 -10.33 -8.37
CA VAL A 181 -28.73 -10.27 -9.08
C VAL A 181 -28.59 -11.01 -10.41
N ALA A 182 -29.70 -11.54 -10.94
CA ALA A 182 -29.70 -12.36 -12.15
C ALA A 182 -28.96 -11.69 -13.33
N GLY A 183 -29.13 -10.37 -13.51
CA GLY A 183 -28.44 -9.61 -14.56
C GLY A 183 -26.91 -9.64 -14.44
N SER A 184 -26.38 -9.56 -13.20
CA SER A 184 -24.93 -9.63 -12.95
C SER A 184 -24.37 -11.02 -13.25
N VAL A 185 -25.11 -12.08 -12.89
CA VAL A 185 -24.71 -13.46 -13.19
C VAL A 185 -24.64 -13.68 -14.70
N LEU A 186 -25.68 -13.28 -15.43
CA LEU A 186 -25.72 -13.41 -16.89
C LEU A 186 -24.60 -12.61 -17.57
N ARG A 187 -24.34 -11.38 -17.11
CA ARG A 187 -23.22 -10.57 -17.61
C ARG A 187 -21.87 -11.25 -17.35
N THR A 188 -21.63 -11.73 -16.14
CA THR A 188 -20.38 -12.42 -15.78
C THR A 188 -20.14 -13.64 -16.67
N LEU A 189 -21.17 -14.46 -16.88
CA LEU A 189 -21.09 -15.61 -17.79
C LEU A 189 -20.84 -15.19 -19.24
N ALA A 190 -21.50 -14.14 -19.72
CA ALA A 190 -21.31 -13.62 -21.07
C ALA A 190 -19.89 -13.08 -21.30
N GLU A 191 -19.33 -12.35 -20.34
CA GLU A 191 -17.95 -11.82 -20.38
C GLU A 191 -16.90 -12.94 -20.36
N LEU A 192 -17.19 -14.06 -19.69
CA LEU A 192 -16.37 -15.27 -19.72
C LEU A 192 -16.56 -16.09 -21.01
N GLY A 193 -17.43 -15.67 -21.92
CA GLY A 193 -17.74 -16.38 -23.17
C GLY A 193 -18.59 -17.64 -22.97
N VAL A 194 -19.20 -17.82 -21.80
CA VAL A 194 -20.02 -19.00 -21.47
C VAL A 194 -21.42 -18.82 -22.05
N ARG A 195 -21.77 -19.67 -23.03
CA ARG A 195 -23.09 -19.67 -23.70
C ARG A 195 -24.06 -20.71 -23.16
N ASP A 196 -23.55 -21.73 -22.50
CA ASP A 196 -24.32 -22.81 -21.87
C ASP A 196 -23.64 -23.21 -20.56
N ILE A 197 -24.44 -23.41 -19.51
CA ILE A 197 -24.00 -23.85 -18.18
C ILE A 197 -24.26 -25.35 -17.97
N LYS A 198 -24.69 -26.08 -18.99
CA LYS A 198 -24.96 -27.52 -18.88
C LYS A 198 -23.76 -28.29 -18.35
N GLY A 199 -23.94 -28.94 -17.22
CA GLY A 199 -22.91 -29.70 -16.53
C GLY A 199 -22.00 -28.88 -15.61
N ALA A 200 -22.13 -27.55 -15.59
CA ALA A 200 -21.56 -26.74 -14.52
C ALA A 200 -22.23 -27.11 -13.19
N GLU A 201 -21.47 -27.02 -12.11
CA GLU A 201 -21.95 -27.39 -10.78
C GLU A 201 -21.64 -26.30 -9.77
N MET A 202 -22.57 -26.10 -8.84
CA MET A 202 -22.39 -25.22 -7.70
C MET A 202 -21.89 -26.04 -6.51
N ARG A 203 -20.81 -25.59 -5.88
CA ARG A 203 -20.22 -26.23 -4.70
C ARG A 203 -19.95 -25.24 -3.59
N ASN A 204 -20.05 -25.69 -2.35
CA ASN A 204 -19.57 -24.91 -1.22
C ASN A 204 -18.06 -25.08 -1.09
N VAL A 205 -17.34 -23.97 -1.01
CA VAL A 205 -15.88 -23.95 -0.81
C VAL A 205 -15.58 -23.07 0.39
N THR A 206 -14.71 -23.57 1.27
CA THR A 206 -14.31 -22.86 2.48
C THR A 206 -13.02 -22.10 2.25
N PHE A 207 -13.01 -20.82 2.62
CA PHE A 207 -11.85 -19.94 2.60
C PHE A 207 -11.45 -19.60 4.03
N GLY A 208 -10.22 -19.98 4.42
CA GLY A 208 -9.58 -19.52 5.64
C GLY A 208 -8.53 -18.45 5.35
N TYR A 209 -7.74 -18.15 6.38
CA TYR A 209 -6.66 -17.15 6.30
C TYR A 209 -5.67 -17.41 5.15
N ASN A 210 -5.28 -18.67 4.93
CA ASN A 210 -4.32 -19.03 3.89
C ASN A 210 -4.91 -18.81 2.49
N GLU A 211 -6.14 -19.25 2.25
CA GLU A 211 -6.83 -19.05 0.96
C GLU A 211 -7.01 -17.56 0.63
N ILE A 212 -7.24 -16.71 1.64
CA ILE A 212 -7.37 -15.26 1.47
C ILE A 212 -6.03 -14.63 1.09
N ILE A 213 -4.91 -15.05 1.69
CA ILE A 213 -3.59 -14.56 1.30
C ILE A 213 -3.20 -15.08 -0.09
N ASP A 214 -3.47 -16.35 -0.40
CA ASP A 214 -3.25 -16.90 -1.73
C ASP A 214 -4.08 -16.16 -2.79
N MET A 215 -5.30 -15.75 -2.46
CA MET A 215 -6.14 -14.91 -3.31
C MET A 215 -5.53 -13.50 -3.48
N LEU A 216 -5.12 -12.84 -2.38
CA LEU A 216 -4.45 -11.54 -2.42
C LEU A 216 -3.21 -11.60 -3.33
N ARG A 217 -2.37 -12.62 -3.17
CA ARG A 217 -1.23 -12.86 -4.06
C ARG A 217 -1.68 -13.07 -5.51
N GLY A 218 -2.65 -13.96 -5.71
CA GLY A 218 -3.20 -14.30 -7.02
C GLY A 218 -3.65 -13.08 -7.80
N MET A 219 -4.19 -12.06 -7.13
CA MET A 219 -4.59 -10.79 -7.76
C MET A 219 -3.43 -10.05 -8.45
N PHE A 220 -2.18 -10.19 -8.01
CA PHE A 220 -1.02 -9.55 -8.63
C PHE A 220 -0.43 -10.36 -9.79
N VAL A 221 -0.57 -11.69 -9.75
CA VAL A 221 0.22 -12.59 -10.62
C VAL A 221 -0.63 -13.48 -11.53
N SER A 222 -1.94 -13.56 -11.31
CA SER A 222 -2.86 -14.44 -12.04
C SER A 222 -4.02 -13.69 -12.67
N ARG A 223 -4.48 -14.21 -13.81
CA ARG A 223 -5.71 -13.77 -14.47
C ARG A 223 -6.95 -14.50 -13.96
N THR A 224 -6.77 -15.55 -13.16
CA THR A 224 -7.81 -16.44 -12.65
C THR A 224 -7.57 -16.80 -11.17
N PRO A 225 -7.53 -15.83 -10.23
CA PRO A 225 -7.14 -16.12 -8.86
C PRO A 225 -8.05 -17.11 -8.13
N LEU A 226 -9.36 -17.13 -8.42
CA LEU A 226 -10.27 -18.08 -7.76
C LEU A 226 -10.00 -19.52 -8.21
N THR A 227 -9.79 -19.74 -9.50
CA THR A 227 -9.40 -21.05 -10.04
C THR A 227 -8.10 -21.53 -9.42
N ASP A 228 -7.09 -20.65 -9.28
CA ASP A 228 -5.79 -21.02 -8.72
C ASP A 228 -5.91 -21.45 -7.25
N VAL A 229 -6.69 -20.71 -6.45
CA VAL A 229 -6.88 -20.99 -5.02
C VAL A 229 -7.74 -22.24 -4.81
N ILE A 230 -8.82 -22.39 -5.58
CA ILE A 230 -9.82 -23.45 -5.35
C ILE A 230 -9.42 -24.78 -6.00
N ILE A 231 -8.91 -24.72 -7.24
CA ILE A 231 -8.61 -25.90 -8.06
C ILE A 231 -7.10 -26.18 -8.07
N GLY A 232 -6.27 -25.14 -8.13
CA GLY A 232 -4.81 -25.28 -8.16
C GLY A 232 -4.24 -25.99 -6.93
N LYS A 233 -4.81 -25.76 -5.74
CA LYS A 233 -4.42 -26.47 -4.49
C LYS A 233 -4.74 -27.97 -4.50
N ALA A 234 -5.69 -28.43 -5.30
CA ALA A 234 -6.04 -29.85 -5.37
C ALA A 234 -5.02 -30.68 -6.19
N GLN A 235 -4.19 -30.03 -7.01
CA GLN A 235 -3.21 -30.69 -7.88
C GLN A 235 -1.81 -30.82 -7.25
N THR A 236 -1.51 -30.14 -6.13
CA THR A 236 -0.21 -30.22 -5.44
C THR A 236 -0.07 -31.39 -4.46
N ASN A 237 -1.17 -32.07 -4.10
CA ASN A 237 -1.16 -33.24 -3.21
C ASN A 237 -1.07 -34.59 -3.94
N SER A 238 -1.03 -34.58 -5.28
CA SER A 238 -0.53 -35.68 -6.08
C SER A 238 0.87 -35.27 -6.52
N GLY A 239 1.87 -36.15 -6.42
CA GLY A 239 3.28 -35.89 -6.76
C GLY A 239 3.55 -35.63 -8.24
N VAL A 240 2.64 -34.92 -8.90
CA VAL A 240 2.77 -34.36 -10.23
C VAL A 240 3.04 -32.89 -10.02
N SER A 241 4.25 -32.47 -10.35
CA SER A 241 4.58 -31.07 -10.53
C SER A 241 3.42 -30.39 -11.25
N ILE A 242 2.81 -29.37 -10.62
CA ILE A 242 1.97 -28.39 -11.31
C ILE A 242 2.63 -28.20 -12.68
N PRO A 243 1.91 -28.39 -13.81
CA PRO A 243 2.47 -27.98 -15.08
C PRO A 243 2.80 -26.53 -14.83
N LYS A 244 4.11 -26.20 -14.76
CA LYS A 244 4.58 -24.82 -14.84
C LYS A 244 3.72 -24.28 -15.95
N THR A 245 2.77 -23.41 -15.61
CA THR A 245 2.04 -22.73 -16.64
C THR A 245 3.17 -21.97 -17.31
N ASN A 246 3.67 -22.53 -18.40
CA ASN A 246 4.34 -21.84 -19.46
C ASN A 246 3.31 -20.92 -20.14
N GLY A 247 2.32 -20.37 -19.40
CA GLY A 247 2.10 -18.94 -19.49
C GLY A 247 3.46 -18.37 -19.19
N LYS A 248 4.24 -18.21 -20.27
CA LYS A 248 5.58 -17.65 -20.25
C LYS A 248 5.47 -16.57 -19.19
N ALA A 249 6.10 -16.77 -18.04
CA ALA A 249 6.75 -15.64 -17.44
C ALA A 249 7.49 -15.11 -18.64
N HIS A 250 7.00 -14.01 -19.19
CA HIS A 250 7.89 -13.19 -19.95
C HIS A 250 8.96 -12.82 -18.89
N GLN A 251 9.94 -13.70 -18.66
CA GLN A 251 11.27 -13.43 -19.19
C GLN A 251 11.04 -12.92 -20.62
N ARG A 252 10.55 -11.67 -20.71
CA ARG A 252 11.01 -10.76 -21.70
C ARG A 252 12.49 -10.82 -21.44
N ASN A 253 13.18 -11.53 -22.33
CA ASN A 253 14.61 -11.37 -22.55
C ASN A 253 14.96 -9.94 -22.16
N SER A 254 15.93 -9.76 -21.25
CA SER A 254 16.39 -8.45 -20.79
C SER A 254 16.35 -7.48 -21.96
N GLY A 255 15.33 -6.62 -21.93
CA GLY A 255 14.98 -5.79 -23.07
C GLY A 255 16.11 -4.83 -23.37
N PHE A 256 16.12 -4.35 -24.60
CA PHE A 256 16.93 -3.19 -24.97
C PHE A 256 16.42 -1.99 -24.14
N PHE A 257 17.25 -1.49 -23.23
CA PHE A 257 17.00 -0.29 -22.44
C PHE A 257 17.37 0.92 -23.29
N THR A 258 16.36 1.67 -23.70
CA THR A 258 16.56 3.00 -24.29
C THR A 258 15.96 4.00 -23.34
N PRO A 259 16.71 4.96 -22.78
CA PRO A 259 16.13 5.93 -21.87
C PRO A 259 15.00 6.70 -22.55
N LYS A 260 13.91 6.97 -21.82
CA LYS A 260 12.95 8.01 -22.22
C LYS A 260 13.66 9.36 -22.07
N THR A 261 13.97 10.03 -23.18
CA THR A 261 14.44 11.41 -23.17
C THR A 261 13.29 12.32 -23.58
N GLU A 262 13.09 13.43 -22.87
CA GLU A 262 12.00 14.37 -23.12
C GLU A 262 12.15 15.13 -24.45
N GLU A 263 11.02 15.34 -25.15
CA GLU A 263 10.82 16.51 -26.02
C GLU A 263 10.41 17.68 -25.11
N GLU A 264 11.10 18.81 -25.23
CA GLU A 264 10.87 20.03 -24.45
C GLU A 264 9.41 20.52 -24.58
N THR A 265 8.63 20.43 -23.51
CA THR A 265 7.48 21.32 -23.29
C THR A 265 7.55 21.93 -21.89
N VAL A 266 7.37 23.25 -21.86
CA VAL A 266 7.69 24.15 -20.75
C VAL A 266 6.51 24.29 -19.76
N SER A 267 6.85 24.42 -18.47
CA SER A 267 6.16 25.13 -17.35
C SER A 267 5.29 24.37 -16.34
N LYS A 268 5.96 23.87 -15.29
CA LYS A 268 5.95 24.41 -13.92
C LYS A 268 7.24 23.92 -13.25
N SER A 269 7.67 24.50 -12.12
CA SER A 269 8.83 23.97 -11.38
C SER A 269 8.46 22.60 -10.79
N GLU A 270 8.41 21.57 -11.62
CA GLU A 270 8.14 20.21 -11.19
C GLU A 270 9.35 19.73 -10.41
N LYS A 271 9.08 19.19 -9.22
CA LYS A 271 10.11 18.55 -8.41
C LYS A 271 10.61 17.35 -9.20
N THR A 272 11.90 17.32 -9.51
CA THR A 272 12.55 16.19 -10.18
C THR A 272 13.69 15.66 -9.33
N MET A 273 14.06 14.39 -9.54
CA MET A 273 15.21 13.75 -8.92
C MET A 273 16.18 13.29 -10.00
N ILE A 274 17.47 13.35 -9.72
CA ILE A 274 18.50 12.87 -10.64
C ILE A 274 18.82 11.41 -10.31
N LEU A 275 18.71 10.54 -11.30
CA LEU A 275 19.04 9.12 -11.20
C LEU A 275 20.16 8.78 -12.19
N LYS A 276 21.27 8.23 -11.69
CA LYS A 276 22.39 7.81 -12.54
C LYS A 276 22.31 6.32 -12.80
N VAL A 277 22.05 5.93 -14.04
CA VAL A 277 21.84 4.54 -14.43
C VAL A 277 23.08 3.99 -15.10
N MET A 278 23.53 2.81 -14.65
CA MET A 278 24.60 2.06 -15.29
C MET A 278 24.01 1.07 -16.29
N ILE A 279 24.41 1.20 -17.56
CA ILE A 279 23.96 0.34 -18.66
C ILE A 279 25.14 -0.34 -19.35
N GLN A 280 24.88 -1.53 -19.91
CA GLN A 280 25.84 -2.23 -20.75
C GLN A 280 25.79 -1.66 -22.16
N LYS A 281 26.86 -1.05 -22.67
CA LYS A 281 26.89 -0.38 -23.98
C LYS A 281 26.51 -1.32 -25.12
N SER A 282 27.11 -2.50 -25.16
CA SER A 282 26.96 -3.47 -26.25
C SER A 282 25.53 -4.01 -26.40
N THR A 283 24.82 -4.19 -25.31
CA THR A 283 23.45 -4.77 -25.30
C THR A 283 22.37 -3.76 -24.96
N GLN A 284 22.76 -2.57 -24.49
CA GLN A 284 21.91 -1.58 -23.85
C GLN A 284 21.07 -2.22 -22.73
N LYS A 285 21.69 -2.98 -21.83
CA LYS A 285 20.99 -3.64 -20.72
C LYS A 285 21.16 -2.83 -19.44
N PHE A 286 20.07 -2.57 -18.72
CA PHE A 286 20.10 -1.98 -17.38
C PHE A 286 20.84 -2.91 -16.40
N MET A 287 21.73 -2.35 -15.59
CA MET A 287 22.44 -3.10 -14.54
C MET A 287 21.97 -2.70 -13.15
N PHE A 288 22.21 -1.44 -12.77
CA PHE A 288 21.77 -0.83 -11.52
C PHE A 288 21.76 0.69 -11.68
N ALA A 289 21.11 1.38 -10.76
CA ALA A 289 21.16 2.82 -10.64
C ALA A 289 21.89 3.24 -9.35
N GLN A 290 22.57 4.37 -9.42
CA GLN A 290 23.08 5.12 -8.27
C GLN A 290 22.11 6.27 -8.01
N ALA A 291 21.67 6.36 -6.76
CA ALA A 291 20.62 7.28 -6.34
C ALA A 291 21.01 7.97 -5.03
N GLU A 292 20.60 9.22 -4.87
CA GLU A 292 20.72 9.95 -3.60
C GLU A 292 19.60 9.52 -2.63
N ASP A 293 19.66 10.03 -1.39
CA ASP A 293 18.70 9.69 -0.35
C ASP A 293 17.27 10.12 -0.68
N ASP A 294 17.08 11.11 -1.56
CA ASP A 294 15.76 11.59 -1.98
C ASP A 294 14.99 10.57 -2.83
N PHE A 295 15.65 9.93 -3.79
CA PHE A 295 15.07 8.88 -4.62
C PHE A 295 14.88 7.59 -3.82
N ALA A 296 15.82 7.23 -2.94
CA ALA A 296 15.63 6.09 -2.04
C ALA A 296 14.42 6.31 -1.10
N ASP A 297 14.28 7.51 -0.56
CA ASP A 297 13.14 7.89 0.26
C ASP A 297 11.82 7.85 -0.53
N PHE A 298 11.83 8.34 -1.76
CA PHE A 298 10.69 8.23 -2.68
C PHE A 298 10.28 6.78 -2.92
N LEU A 299 11.23 5.90 -3.25
CA LEU A 299 10.94 4.47 -3.46
C LEU A 299 10.30 3.85 -2.23
N PHE A 300 10.88 4.03 -1.05
CA PHE A 300 10.28 3.50 0.18
C PHE A 300 8.92 4.13 0.48
N SER A 301 8.69 5.40 0.14
CA SER A 301 7.38 6.04 0.32
C SER A 301 6.26 5.39 -0.49
N LEU A 302 6.56 4.68 -1.59
CA LEU A 302 5.56 3.92 -2.35
C LEU A 302 4.88 2.85 -1.47
N LEU A 303 5.61 2.30 -0.49
CA LEU A 303 5.10 1.28 0.43
C LEU A 303 3.97 1.82 1.33
N THR A 304 3.85 3.13 1.50
CA THR A 304 2.81 3.74 2.34
C THR A 304 1.49 3.96 1.60
N ILE A 305 1.49 3.83 0.27
CA ILE A 305 0.33 4.11 -0.58
C ILE A 305 -0.67 2.95 -0.46
N PRO A 306 -1.95 3.19 -0.11
CA PRO A 306 -2.99 2.17 -0.19
C PRO A 306 -3.15 1.63 -1.62
N LEU A 307 -3.41 0.33 -1.78
CA LEU A 307 -3.56 -0.28 -3.10
C LEU A 307 -4.62 0.44 -3.95
N GLY A 308 -5.78 0.78 -3.40
CA GLY A 308 -6.81 1.56 -4.10
C GLY A 308 -6.32 2.93 -4.55
N GLY A 309 -5.55 3.63 -3.71
CA GLY A 309 -4.90 4.89 -4.06
C GLY A 309 -3.90 4.71 -5.22
N ALA A 310 -3.09 3.65 -5.21
CA ALA A 310 -2.18 3.34 -6.31
C ALA A 310 -2.93 3.05 -7.63
N LEU A 311 -4.04 2.28 -7.58
CA LEU A 311 -4.87 2.00 -8.76
C LEU A 311 -5.56 3.26 -9.31
N SER A 312 -6.00 4.14 -8.41
CA SER A 312 -6.57 5.46 -8.73
C SER A 312 -5.56 6.35 -9.46
N LEU A 313 -4.34 6.49 -8.92
CA LEU A 313 -3.25 7.26 -9.53
C LEU A 313 -2.90 6.78 -10.93
N LEU A 314 -2.94 5.47 -11.14
CA LEU A 314 -2.62 4.83 -12.41
C LEU A 314 -3.79 4.81 -13.40
N GLY A 315 -4.95 5.37 -13.03
CA GLY A 315 -6.16 5.34 -13.86
C GLY A 315 -6.58 3.93 -14.24
N THR A 316 -6.37 2.94 -13.36
CA THR A 316 -6.65 1.51 -13.62
C THR A 316 -5.94 0.93 -14.84
N ASN A 317 -4.74 1.44 -15.12
CA ASN A 317 -3.86 0.95 -16.18
C ASN A 317 -2.62 0.31 -15.56
N THR A 318 -2.80 -0.60 -14.60
CA THR A 318 -1.66 -1.31 -14.00
C THR A 318 -1.06 -2.30 -14.96
N GLY A 319 -1.83 -2.82 -15.92
CA GLY A 319 -1.41 -3.97 -16.74
C GLY A 319 -1.64 -5.32 -16.04
N VAL A 320 -2.25 -5.30 -14.86
CA VAL A 320 -2.68 -6.48 -14.10
C VAL A 320 -4.21 -6.52 -14.15
N THR A 321 -4.75 -7.33 -15.06
CA THR A 321 -6.19 -7.34 -15.38
C THR A 321 -7.10 -7.58 -14.17
N SER A 322 -6.70 -8.46 -13.24
CA SER A 322 -7.42 -8.75 -12.00
C SER A 322 -7.53 -7.53 -11.09
N LEU A 323 -6.44 -6.77 -10.89
CA LEU A 323 -6.45 -5.54 -10.09
C LEU A 323 -7.31 -4.46 -10.75
N ASP A 324 -7.11 -4.24 -12.06
CA ASP A 324 -7.82 -3.22 -12.82
C ASP A 324 -9.34 -3.50 -12.81
N LYS A 325 -9.75 -4.75 -13.10
CA LYS A 325 -11.16 -5.16 -13.06
C LYS A 325 -11.75 -5.11 -11.67
N PHE A 326 -11.03 -5.57 -10.65
CA PHE A 326 -11.49 -5.51 -9.27
C PHE A 326 -11.83 -4.08 -8.89
N TYR A 327 -10.90 -3.14 -9.07
CA TYR A 327 -11.10 -1.74 -8.73
C TYR A 327 -12.24 -1.10 -9.53
N VAL A 328 -12.24 -1.22 -10.87
CA VAL A 328 -13.29 -0.65 -11.72
C VAL A 328 -14.67 -1.20 -11.36
N SER A 329 -14.76 -2.51 -11.07
CA SER A 329 -16.03 -3.14 -10.73
C SER A 329 -16.59 -2.64 -9.40
N VAL A 330 -15.76 -2.48 -8.38
CA VAL A 330 -16.13 -1.92 -7.07
C VAL A 330 -16.63 -0.48 -7.20
N GLU A 331 -15.94 0.35 -7.97
CA GLU A 331 -16.36 1.74 -8.23
C GLU A 331 -17.70 1.83 -8.97
N SER A 332 -18.01 0.81 -9.78
CA SER A 332 -19.23 0.74 -10.58
C SER A 332 -20.44 0.19 -9.82
N ILE A 333 -20.28 -0.25 -8.57
CA ILE A 333 -21.39 -0.77 -7.75
C ILE A 333 -22.31 0.39 -7.37
N ASN A 334 -23.43 0.48 -8.07
CA ASN A 334 -24.46 1.48 -7.84
C ASN A 334 -25.44 1.05 -6.73
N GLY A 335 -25.59 1.91 -5.72
CA GLY A 335 -26.68 1.87 -4.75
C GLY A 335 -26.22 1.71 -3.30
N ASP A 336 -26.79 2.53 -2.41
CA ASP A 336 -26.56 2.48 -0.95
C ASP A 336 -27.10 1.18 -0.32
N LYS A 337 -27.71 0.32 -1.14
CA LYS A 337 -28.17 -1.01 -0.76
C LYS A 337 -27.02 -2.01 -0.59
N TYR A 338 -25.86 -1.81 -1.23
CA TYR A 338 -24.76 -2.80 -1.23
C TYR A 338 -23.52 -2.32 -0.51
N LEU A 339 -23.15 -1.05 -0.69
CA LEU A 339 -21.99 -0.42 -0.05
C LEU A 339 -22.45 0.67 0.91
N THR A 340 -21.68 0.88 1.97
CA THR A 340 -21.87 1.99 2.91
C THR A 340 -21.69 3.35 2.20
N LYS A 341 -22.30 4.41 2.76
CA LYS A 341 -22.59 5.68 2.03
C LYS A 341 -21.38 6.44 1.47
N ASP A 342 -20.17 6.23 1.98
CA ASP A 342 -18.97 6.89 1.45
C ASP A 342 -18.26 5.97 0.44
N ARG A 343 -18.62 6.17 -0.84
CA ARG A 343 -18.15 5.37 -1.98
C ARG A 343 -16.81 5.85 -2.56
N THR A 344 -16.36 7.07 -2.20
CA THR A 344 -15.09 7.61 -2.69
C THR A 344 -13.90 7.17 -1.84
N LYS A 345 -14.15 6.40 -0.77
CA LYS A 345 -13.12 5.86 0.14
C LYS A 345 -11.93 5.24 -0.59
N PHE A 346 -12.17 4.33 -1.53
CA PHE A 346 -11.07 3.60 -2.18
C PHE A 346 -10.27 4.43 -3.19
N ARG A 347 -10.76 5.62 -3.59
CA ARG A 347 -10.06 6.57 -4.47
C ARG A 347 -9.04 7.42 -3.72
N LYS A 348 -9.13 7.49 -2.39
CA LYS A 348 -8.34 8.41 -1.59
C LYS A 348 -6.87 8.04 -1.69
N THR A 349 -6.07 8.97 -2.18
CA THR A 349 -4.60 8.97 -2.10
C THR A 349 -4.10 9.54 -0.77
N GLU A 350 -4.99 9.55 0.23
CA GLU A 350 -4.74 10.09 1.56
C GLU A 350 -3.91 9.10 2.39
N LEU A 351 -2.78 9.58 2.86
CA LEU A 351 -1.91 8.87 3.77
C LEU A 351 -2.27 9.22 5.23
N PRO A 352 -2.00 8.30 6.19
CA PRO A 352 -2.11 8.64 7.60
C PRO A 352 -1.15 9.79 7.95
N ILE A 353 -1.52 10.58 8.96
CA ILE A 353 -0.74 11.74 9.39
C ILE A 353 0.72 11.36 9.72
N GLY A 354 1.68 12.12 9.21
CA GLY A 354 3.11 11.89 9.34
C GLY A 354 3.71 10.95 8.30
N TYR A 355 2.94 10.32 7.42
CA TYR A 355 3.45 9.41 6.39
C TYR A 355 3.88 10.10 5.08
N MET A 356 3.44 11.32 4.79
CA MET A 356 3.79 11.99 3.53
C MET A 356 5.25 12.44 3.52
N SER A 357 6.07 11.88 2.62
CA SER A 357 7.46 12.31 2.46
C SER A 357 7.55 13.70 1.82
N PRO A 358 8.48 14.58 2.26
CA PRO A 358 8.83 15.80 1.53
C PRO A 358 9.28 15.53 0.09
N ASN A 359 9.84 14.34 -0.18
CA ASN A 359 10.31 13.85 -1.47
C ASN A 359 9.25 13.13 -2.30
N GLN A 360 7.97 13.31 -1.97
CA GLN A 360 6.91 12.71 -2.76
C GLN A 360 6.78 13.36 -4.14
N LEU A 361 6.84 12.55 -5.20
CA LEU A 361 6.58 12.96 -6.59
C LEU A 361 5.13 12.73 -7.02
N LEU A 362 4.42 11.81 -6.35
CA LEU A 362 3.04 11.45 -6.66
C LEU A 362 2.05 12.44 -6.00
N PRO A 363 0.89 12.72 -6.60
CA PRO A 363 -0.13 13.60 -6.04
C PRO A 363 -0.90 12.92 -4.90
N LEU A 364 -0.22 12.74 -3.77
CA LEU A 364 -0.77 12.21 -2.53
C LEU A 364 -1.21 13.34 -1.62
N THR A 365 -2.14 13.04 -0.72
CA THR A 365 -2.53 13.94 0.36
C THR A 365 -2.24 13.29 1.70
N GLU A 366 -2.21 14.08 2.75
CA GLU A 366 -2.11 13.59 4.12
C GLU A 366 -3.32 14.06 4.91
N GLY A 367 -3.81 13.22 5.81
CA GLY A 367 -4.93 13.59 6.67
C GLY A 367 -4.66 14.87 7.47
N GLY A 368 -5.72 15.63 7.74
CA GLY A 368 -5.62 16.84 8.56
C GLY A 368 -5.14 16.52 9.98
N VAL A 369 -4.17 17.28 10.48
CA VAL A 369 -3.72 17.15 11.87
C VAL A 369 -4.92 17.44 12.79
N PRO A 370 -5.29 16.51 13.70
CA PRO A 370 -6.40 16.73 14.59
C PRO A 370 -6.04 17.88 15.53
N GLU A 371 -6.93 18.87 15.61
CA GLU A 371 -6.86 19.88 16.65
C GLU A 371 -7.23 19.20 17.97
N LEU A 372 -6.26 19.10 18.89
CA LEU A 372 -6.44 18.50 20.20
C LEU A 372 -6.32 19.57 21.29
N HIS A 373 -7.10 19.36 22.35
CA HIS A 373 -7.09 20.16 23.57
C HIS A 373 -7.00 19.26 24.78
N PHE A 374 -6.34 19.71 25.85
CA PHE A 374 -6.36 18.97 27.12
C PHE A 374 -7.64 19.17 27.91
N VAL A 375 -8.07 18.09 28.56
CA VAL A 375 -9.15 18.12 29.55
C VAL A 375 -8.53 18.06 30.94
N GLY A 376 -8.62 19.17 31.67
CA GLY A 376 -8.07 19.29 33.03
C GLY A 376 -9.07 19.82 34.05
N ALA A 377 -8.86 19.46 35.31
CA ALA A 377 -9.52 20.06 36.47
C ALA A 377 -8.48 20.89 37.24
N SER A 378 -8.16 22.11 36.76
CA SER A 378 -7.37 23.07 37.54
C SER A 378 -7.59 24.47 36.99
N GLY A 379 -8.62 25.14 37.52
CA GLY A 379 -8.86 26.57 37.35
C GLY A 379 -7.99 27.46 38.24
N LEU A 380 -6.98 26.92 38.93
CA LEU A 380 -6.08 27.68 39.78
C LEU A 380 -4.63 27.41 39.37
N LEU A 381 -3.90 28.50 39.12
CA LEU A 381 -2.44 28.54 39.04
C LEU A 381 -1.85 28.17 40.40
N LEU A 382 -1.94 26.90 40.79
CA LEU A 382 -1.15 26.36 41.90
C LEU A 382 0.17 25.85 41.31
N PRO A 383 1.32 26.40 41.72
CA PRO A 383 2.64 25.95 41.26
C PRO A 383 2.95 24.47 41.55
N GLU A 384 2.08 23.76 42.28
CA GLU A 384 2.39 22.49 42.94
C GLU A 384 1.59 21.27 42.43
N LEU A 385 0.67 21.43 41.45
CA LEU A 385 0.06 20.27 40.77
C LEU A 385 0.73 20.01 39.41
N HIS A 386 1.90 19.37 39.47
CA HIS A 386 2.76 19.01 38.33
C HIS A 386 2.28 17.79 37.52
N SER A 387 0.98 17.52 37.40
CA SER A 387 0.49 16.39 36.60
C SER A 387 0.21 16.83 35.16
N SER A 388 0.88 16.22 34.18
CA SER A 388 0.47 16.33 32.77
C SER A 388 -1.00 15.93 32.63
N PRO A 389 -1.80 16.61 31.78
CA PRO A 389 -3.20 16.28 31.68
C PRO A 389 -3.34 14.90 31.02
N LEU A 390 -3.97 13.97 31.74
CA LEU A 390 -4.11 12.56 31.36
C LEU A 390 -5.09 12.33 30.20
N THR A 391 -5.78 13.38 29.73
CA THR A 391 -6.87 13.29 28.77
C THR A 391 -6.82 14.44 27.74
N VAL A 392 -6.95 14.09 26.46
CA VAL A 392 -7.08 15.01 25.31
C VAL A 392 -8.43 14.83 24.60
N THR A 393 -8.94 15.88 23.97
CA THR A 393 -10.19 15.88 23.22
C THR A 393 -10.08 16.71 21.94
N ASN A 394 -10.86 16.36 20.91
CA ASN A 394 -10.96 17.10 19.64
C ASN A 394 -12.13 18.08 19.60
N THR A 395 -12.86 18.27 20.71
CA THR A 395 -13.89 19.30 20.81
C THR A 395 -13.52 20.39 21.79
N THR A 396 -13.86 21.61 21.41
CA THR A 396 -14.10 22.66 22.40
C THR A 396 -15.37 22.24 23.15
N PRO A 397 -15.32 21.99 24.48
CA PRO A 397 -16.51 21.59 25.20
C PRO A 397 -17.51 22.76 25.22
N SER A 398 -18.46 22.73 24.28
CA SER A 398 -19.72 23.44 24.41
C SER A 398 -20.42 22.88 25.65
N LEU A 399 -20.25 23.57 26.78
CA LEU A 399 -20.84 23.31 28.10
C LEU A 399 -22.20 22.60 28.03
N LYS A 400 -22.21 21.28 28.19
CA LYS A 400 -23.40 20.54 28.65
C LYS A 400 -23.02 19.82 29.94
N ARG A 401 -23.67 20.24 31.03
CA ARG A 401 -23.52 19.64 32.36
C ARG A 401 -23.61 18.12 32.25
N ALA A 402 -22.64 17.42 32.82
CA ALA A 402 -22.74 15.98 33.01
C ALA A 402 -24.00 15.68 33.88
N PRO A 403 -24.82 14.65 33.56
CA PRO A 403 -26.03 14.33 34.32
C PRO A 403 -25.80 13.81 35.74
N TYR A 404 -24.54 13.62 36.16
CA TYR A 404 -24.16 13.00 37.42
C TYR A 404 -23.30 13.92 38.32
N ALA A 405 -23.46 15.24 38.19
CA ALA A 405 -22.82 16.16 39.12
C ALA A 405 -23.56 16.16 40.48
N ASN A 406 -22.84 15.72 41.52
CA ASN A 406 -23.32 15.66 42.90
C ASN A 406 -23.65 17.10 43.42
N PRO A 407 -24.85 17.39 43.97
CA PRO A 407 -25.27 18.76 44.26
C PRO A 407 -24.46 19.48 45.35
N PHE A 408 -23.68 18.75 46.15
CA PHE A 408 -22.95 19.30 47.31
C PHE A 408 -21.58 19.91 46.98
N TYR A 409 -21.08 19.77 45.74
CA TYR A 409 -19.86 20.44 45.26
C TYR A 409 -20.18 21.35 44.07
N SER A 410 -21.28 22.10 44.15
CA SER A 410 -21.56 23.20 43.25
C SER A 410 -20.87 24.46 43.77
N ASN A 411 -19.61 24.69 43.38
CA ASN A 411 -19.05 26.01 43.10
C ASN A 411 -17.64 25.86 42.50
N ASN A 412 -17.49 26.29 41.24
CA ASN A 412 -16.23 26.65 40.58
C ASN A 412 -15.24 25.56 40.12
N VAL A 413 -15.68 24.42 39.58
CA VAL A 413 -14.84 23.67 38.63
C VAL A 413 -15.20 24.09 37.21
N THR A 414 -14.73 25.27 36.81
CA THR A 414 -14.63 25.60 35.40
C THR A 414 -13.55 24.70 34.81
N HIS A 415 -13.96 23.69 34.04
CA HIS A 415 -13.03 22.94 33.17
C HIS A 415 -12.49 23.91 32.11
N ARG A 416 -11.44 24.67 32.45
CA ARG A 416 -10.68 25.43 31.46
C ARG A 416 -9.91 24.43 30.59
N THR A 417 -10.34 24.29 29.35
CA THR A 417 -9.52 23.73 28.27
C THR A 417 -8.39 24.71 28.00
N SER A 418 -7.14 24.35 28.27
CA SER A 418 -5.98 25.19 27.93
C SER A 418 -4.91 24.40 27.21
N ASN A 419 -4.41 25.04 26.14
CA ASN A 419 -3.29 24.72 25.25
C ASN A 419 -3.62 23.81 24.07
N LEU A 420 -3.41 24.34 22.87
CA LEU A 420 -3.36 23.61 21.61
C LEU A 420 -2.17 22.64 21.66
N VAL A 421 -2.41 21.38 21.28
CA VAL A 421 -1.35 20.38 21.26
C VAL A 421 -0.67 20.35 19.89
N ARG A 422 0.66 20.36 19.86
CA ARG A 422 1.48 20.32 18.64
C ARG A 422 1.91 18.89 18.34
N LEU A 423 1.60 18.41 17.14
CA LEU A 423 2.00 17.08 16.71
C LEU A 423 3.51 17.03 16.44
N LYS A 424 4.19 16.05 17.04
CA LYS A 424 5.55 15.65 16.69
C LYS A 424 5.52 14.40 15.84
N SER A 425 5.99 14.56 14.61
CA SER A 425 6.13 13.50 13.62
C SER A 425 7.20 12.48 14.08
N PRO A 426 6.95 11.17 13.96
CA PRO A 426 7.93 10.15 14.33
C PRO A 426 9.20 10.12 13.47
N LYS A 427 9.11 10.61 12.23
CA LYS A 427 10.26 10.85 11.34
C LYS A 427 10.89 12.24 11.51
N GLY A 428 10.41 13.04 12.46
CA GLY A 428 10.79 14.45 12.59
C GLY A 428 10.23 15.31 11.45
N ASN A 429 10.92 16.40 11.10
CA ASN A 429 10.52 17.31 10.02
C ASN A 429 10.96 16.85 8.62
N GLY A 430 11.37 15.59 8.45
CA GLY A 430 12.14 15.16 7.28
C GLY A 430 11.66 13.88 6.61
N ASN A 431 12.59 13.30 5.87
CA ASN A 431 12.49 12.05 5.12
C ASN A 431 12.43 10.85 6.07
N TYR A 432 12.10 9.67 5.55
CA TYR A 432 12.29 8.41 6.26
C TYR A 432 13.77 8.04 6.34
N VAL A 433 14.45 8.15 5.21
CA VAL A 433 15.86 7.83 5.00
C VAL A 433 16.73 9.00 5.43
N LYS A 434 17.85 8.69 6.07
CA LYS A 434 18.83 9.66 6.54
C LYS A 434 19.83 9.99 5.42
N GLY A 435 19.89 11.27 5.06
CA GLY A 435 20.89 11.84 4.16
C GLY A 435 22.05 12.56 4.87
N PRO A 436 23.12 12.89 4.15
CA PRO A 436 23.37 12.51 2.76
C PRO A 436 23.92 11.08 2.66
N THR A 437 23.27 10.22 1.87
CA THR A 437 23.71 8.83 1.63
C THR A 437 23.44 8.43 0.18
N MET A 438 24.41 7.79 -0.47
CA MET A 438 24.24 7.21 -1.81
C MET A 438 23.75 5.77 -1.72
N TYR A 439 22.80 5.41 -2.57
CA TYR A 439 22.20 4.09 -2.67
C TYR A 439 22.45 3.48 -4.05
N MET A 440 22.59 2.16 -4.07
CA MET A 440 22.47 1.34 -5.26
C MET A 440 21.06 0.77 -5.34
N VAL A 441 20.40 0.99 -6.48
CA VAL A 441 19.05 0.48 -6.76
C VAL A 441 19.11 -0.50 -7.93
N THR A 442 18.67 -1.73 -7.72
CA THR A 442 18.61 -2.75 -8.78
C THR A 442 17.31 -2.66 -9.58
N ASP A 443 17.23 -3.39 -10.69
CA ASP A 443 16.10 -3.32 -11.62
C ASP A 443 14.75 -3.69 -10.98
N ASP A 444 14.78 -4.57 -9.98
CA ASP A 444 13.64 -5.00 -9.15
C ASP A 444 13.36 -4.07 -7.96
N LEU A 445 13.92 -2.85 -7.94
CA LEU A 445 13.78 -1.84 -6.90
C LEU A 445 14.39 -2.21 -5.53
N SER A 446 15.25 -3.23 -5.42
CA SER A 446 15.99 -3.42 -4.17
C SER A 446 16.97 -2.26 -3.97
N VAL A 447 16.94 -1.68 -2.76
CA VAL A 447 17.75 -0.53 -2.35
C VAL A 447 18.80 -0.98 -1.34
N THR A 448 20.06 -0.71 -1.63
CA THR A 448 21.19 -1.01 -0.71
C THR A 448 22.14 0.18 -0.63
N PRO A 449 22.91 0.36 0.44
CA PRO A 449 23.93 1.40 0.49
C PRO A 449 24.93 1.20 -0.66
N LEU A 450 25.28 2.28 -1.35
CA LEU A 450 26.21 2.21 -2.47
C LEU A 450 27.58 1.74 -1.97
N CYS A 451 28.08 0.65 -2.55
CA CYS A 451 29.39 0.12 -2.23
C CYS A 451 30.11 -0.24 -3.54
N MET A 452 31.26 0.41 -3.78
CA MET A 452 32.01 0.22 -5.03
C MET A 452 32.43 -1.24 -5.26
N THR A 453 32.76 -1.98 -4.19
CA THR A 453 33.08 -3.41 -4.31
C THR A 453 31.87 -4.23 -4.73
N SER A 454 30.66 -3.87 -4.28
CA SER A 454 29.41 -4.51 -4.71
C SER A 454 29.12 -4.21 -6.18
N SER A 455 29.31 -2.96 -6.63
CA SER A 455 29.17 -2.57 -8.04
C SER A 455 30.13 -3.36 -8.95
N LEU A 456 31.39 -3.51 -8.55
CA LEU A 456 32.37 -4.32 -9.29
C LEU A 456 32.01 -5.81 -9.27
N SER A 457 31.52 -6.32 -8.15
CA SER A 457 31.05 -7.71 -8.03
C SER A 457 29.86 -8.01 -8.96
N ILE A 458 28.95 -7.05 -9.15
CA ILE A 458 27.85 -7.19 -10.13
C ILE A 458 28.40 -7.34 -11.55
N LEU A 459 29.40 -6.54 -11.93
CA LEU A 459 30.01 -6.61 -13.25
C LEU A 459 30.71 -7.95 -13.48
N ASP A 460 31.49 -8.42 -12.50
CA ASP A 460 32.16 -9.72 -12.54
C ASP A 460 31.14 -10.87 -12.66
N ARG A 461 30.10 -10.86 -11.83
CA ARG A 461 29.01 -11.85 -11.86
C ARG A 461 28.27 -11.88 -13.21
N LEU A 462 28.13 -10.73 -13.86
CA LEU A 462 27.49 -10.62 -15.17
C LEU A 462 28.47 -10.85 -16.34
N GLY A 463 29.77 -10.99 -16.08
CA GLY A 463 30.81 -11.14 -17.10
C GLY A 463 30.97 -9.89 -17.98
N ILE A 464 30.67 -8.70 -17.45
CA ILE A 464 30.68 -7.44 -18.19
C ILE A 464 32.02 -6.73 -17.99
N SER A 465 32.68 -6.39 -19.10
CA SER A 465 33.91 -5.58 -19.08
C SER A 465 33.61 -4.14 -18.61
N LEU A 466 34.49 -3.56 -17.80
CA LEU A 466 34.40 -2.14 -17.40
C LEU A 466 34.34 -1.19 -18.60
N SER A 467 34.98 -1.55 -19.73
CA SER A 467 34.93 -0.75 -20.96
C SER A 467 33.54 -0.70 -21.60
N ASP A 468 32.71 -1.72 -21.32
CA ASP A 468 31.36 -1.90 -21.84
C ASP A 468 30.28 -1.31 -20.92
N VAL A 469 30.66 -0.52 -19.92
CA VAL A 469 29.73 0.18 -19.01
C VAL A 469 29.61 1.65 -19.41
N GLU A 470 28.37 2.14 -19.46
CA GLU A 470 28.01 3.54 -19.68
C GLU A 470 27.11 4.03 -18.55
N GLU A 471 27.38 5.26 -18.08
CA GLU A 471 26.55 5.98 -17.10
C GLU A 471 25.63 6.93 -17.85
N LEU A 472 24.33 6.87 -17.56
CA LEU A 472 23.31 7.77 -18.09
C LEU A 472 22.60 8.49 -16.95
N GLU A 473 22.48 9.80 -17.07
CA GLU A 473 21.74 10.61 -16.11
C GLU A 473 20.29 10.78 -16.58
N LEU A 474 19.34 10.47 -15.69
CA LEU A 474 17.91 10.57 -15.95
C LEU A 474 17.26 11.52 -14.93
N ASN A 475 16.35 12.36 -15.41
CA ASN A 475 15.47 13.13 -14.55
C ASN A 475 14.20 12.33 -14.30
N ILE A 476 13.86 12.15 -13.02
CA ILE A 476 12.65 11.45 -12.59
C ILE A 476 11.63 12.50 -12.17
N GLY A 477 10.60 12.70 -12.99
CA GLY A 477 9.45 13.54 -12.70
C GLY A 477 8.22 12.71 -12.32
N LEU A 478 7.04 13.35 -12.39
CA LEU A 478 5.76 12.71 -12.08
C LEU A 478 5.47 11.51 -13.01
N GLU A 479 5.73 11.65 -14.31
CA GLU A 479 5.47 10.60 -15.29
C GLU A 479 6.33 9.37 -15.06
N GLU A 480 7.64 9.55 -14.78
CA GLU A 480 8.53 8.45 -14.41
C GLU A 480 8.12 7.83 -13.08
N ALA A 481 7.73 8.64 -12.09
CA ALA A 481 7.25 8.16 -10.79
C ALA A 481 6.00 7.28 -10.92
N LEU A 482 5.01 7.69 -11.73
CA LEU A 482 3.84 6.87 -12.05
C LEU A 482 4.23 5.60 -12.81
N SER A 483 5.21 5.68 -13.72
CA SER A 483 5.72 4.52 -14.44
C SER A 483 6.42 3.51 -13.51
N ILE A 484 7.21 3.99 -12.55
CA ILE A 484 7.86 3.18 -11.50
C ILE A 484 6.80 2.52 -10.62
N LEU A 485 5.80 3.27 -10.14
CA LEU A 485 4.70 2.73 -9.35
C LEU A 485 3.97 1.61 -10.11
N LYS A 486 3.61 1.84 -11.38
CA LYS A 486 3.00 0.82 -12.24
C LYS A 486 3.87 -0.42 -12.38
N ALA A 487 5.15 -0.24 -12.69
CA ALA A 487 6.07 -1.35 -12.90
C ALA A 487 6.31 -2.14 -11.59
N SER A 488 6.27 -1.47 -10.44
CA SER A 488 6.39 -2.12 -9.13
C SER A 488 5.29 -3.14 -8.84
N LEU A 489 4.09 -2.91 -9.40
CA LEU A 489 2.89 -3.75 -9.20
C LEU A 489 2.81 -4.94 -10.16
N ASN A 490 3.54 -4.93 -11.28
CA ASN A 490 3.34 -5.90 -12.37
C ASN A 490 4.63 -6.55 -12.90
N SER A 491 5.80 -6.14 -12.40
CA SER A 491 7.09 -6.55 -12.96
C SER A 491 8.15 -6.74 -11.88
N THR A 492 9.11 -7.63 -12.14
CA THR A 492 10.37 -7.80 -11.39
C THR A 492 11.56 -7.08 -12.05
N SER A 493 11.30 -6.28 -13.09
CA SER A 493 12.29 -5.47 -13.82
C SER A 493 11.71 -4.07 -13.97
N ALA A 494 11.41 -3.46 -12.83
CA ALA A 494 10.61 -2.25 -12.76
C ALA A 494 11.31 -1.04 -13.36
N LEU A 495 12.60 -0.82 -13.09
CA LEU A 495 13.31 0.34 -13.64
C LEU A 495 13.47 0.25 -15.15
N THR A 496 13.80 -0.94 -15.66
CA THR A 496 13.82 -1.20 -17.10
C THR A 496 12.46 -0.89 -17.72
N ASN A 497 11.37 -1.41 -17.16
CA ASN A 497 10.04 -1.21 -17.75
C ASN A 497 9.49 0.21 -17.58
N ALA A 498 9.85 0.90 -16.51
CA ALA A 498 9.40 2.26 -16.22
C ALA A 498 10.14 3.30 -17.07
N LEU A 499 11.46 3.15 -17.20
CA LEU A 499 12.34 4.17 -17.76
C LEU A 499 12.73 3.92 -19.23
N SER A 500 12.36 2.76 -19.80
CA SER A 500 12.60 2.47 -21.22
C SER A 500 11.61 3.18 -22.15
N GLY A 501 12.11 3.92 -23.13
CA GLY A 501 11.40 4.50 -24.27
C GLY A 501 11.10 3.51 -25.41
N PRO A 502 10.38 3.95 -26.46
CA PRO A 502 10.01 3.09 -27.57
C PRO A 502 11.26 2.61 -28.34
N SER A 503 11.33 1.30 -28.59
CA SER A 503 12.43 0.68 -29.34
C SER A 503 12.61 1.30 -30.74
N PRO A 504 13.84 1.55 -31.22
CA PRO A 504 14.06 2.03 -32.58
C PRO A 504 13.53 1.00 -33.57
N LYS A 505 12.55 1.39 -34.41
CA LYS A 505 12.08 0.57 -35.54
C LYS A 505 13.30 0.28 -36.42
N LYS A 506 13.59 -0.99 -36.68
CA LYS A 506 14.61 -1.43 -37.65
C LYS A 506 14.45 -0.62 -38.93
N GLN A 507 15.38 0.29 -39.22
CA GLN A 507 15.43 0.96 -40.51
C GLN A 507 15.62 -0.13 -41.58
N SER A 508 14.67 -0.21 -42.51
CA SER A 508 14.84 -1.01 -43.72
C SER A 508 16.07 -0.51 -44.48
N PRO A 509 16.87 -1.40 -45.09
CA PRO A 509 18.11 -1.00 -45.74
C PRO A 509 17.80 -0.04 -46.88
N LYS A 510 18.36 1.18 -46.81
CA LYS A 510 18.32 2.17 -47.88
C LYS A 510 18.84 1.53 -49.17
N LYS A 511 18.01 1.46 -50.21
CA LYS A 511 18.41 1.04 -51.56
C LYS A 511 19.59 1.89 -52.01
N ARG A 512 20.73 1.25 -52.29
CA ARG A 512 21.83 1.85 -53.05
C ARG A 512 21.28 2.27 -54.41
N VAL A 513 21.26 3.57 -54.68
CA VAL A 513 21.12 4.11 -56.04
C VAL A 513 22.43 3.78 -56.77
N LYS A 514 22.35 2.92 -57.79
CA LYS A 514 23.42 2.78 -58.78
C LYS A 514 23.41 4.05 -59.64
N ILE A 515 24.55 4.74 -59.68
CA ILE A 515 24.83 5.74 -60.71
C ILE A 515 25.41 4.94 -61.88
N GLU A 516 24.70 4.89 -63.00
CA GLU A 516 25.27 4.49 -64.29
C GLU A 516 25.82 5.76 -64.97
N HIS A 517 26.97 5.57 -65.62
CA HIS A 517 27.80 6.59 -66.26
C HIS A 517 27.14 7.23 -67.48
#